data_AF-A0A7J6JBP2-F1
#
_entry.id   AF-A0A7J6JBP2-F1
#
_cell.length_a   1.000
_cell.length_b   1.000
_cell.length_c   1.000
_cell.angle_alpha   90.00
_cell.angle_beta   90.00
_cell.angle_gamma   90.00
#
_symmetry.space_group_name_H-M   'P 1'
#
loop_
_entity.id
_entity.type
_entity.pdbx_description
1 polymer ?
#
loop_
_entity_poly.entity_id
_entity_poly.type
_entity_poly.pdbx_seq_one_letter_code
_entity_poly.pdbx_strand_id
1 'polypeptide(L)'
;MHNGEYFERHGGYLAAASWLARGIDNETLIFRKFDTLSAANLLYMQSEILELEKRLEHIQLNTAQSDDMDLKDAASTWETLVEQSRAEAPSSRQDAKERMDLIRQLRERLREYHEMLLLQSQIAQLKHPENRPLAAARHFFEKPYHILGGKAKSFLKDSSDLVTLRNPNDMDYLSRFLQRHWVTEASSITPFAL
;
A
#
# COMPACT_ATOMS: atom_id res chain seq x y z
N MET A 1 -0.66 6.75 -46.56
CA MET A 1 0.42 7.46 -45.84
C MET A 1 0.11 7.34 -44.35
N HIS A 2 0.82 6.45 -43.66
CA HIS A 2 0.56 6.13 -42.25
C HIS A 2 1.39 7.10 -41.40
N ASN A 3 0.73 8.08 -40.78
CA ASN A 3 1.36 8.97 -39.81
C ASN A 3 1.65 8.17 -38.54
N GLY A 4 2.79 7.49 -38.53
CA GLY A 4 3.39 7.03 -37.30
C GLY A 4 3.80 8.25 -36.51
N GLU A 5 2.99 8.63 -35.52
CA GLU A 5 3.41 9.52 -34.45
C GLU A 5 4.62 8.88 -33.77
N TYR A 6 5.81 9.31 -34.20
CA TYR A 6 7.01 9.21 -33.39
C TYR A 6 6.71 10.01 -32.12
N PHE A 7 6.17 9.34 -31.09
CA PHE A 7 6.23 9.82 -29.73
C PHE A 7 7.72 10.05 -29.44
N GLU A 8 8.18 11.29 -29.62
CA GLU A 8 9.47 11.72 -29.09
C GLU A 8 9.46 11.28 -27.62
N ARG A 9 10.39 10.39 -27.28
CA ARG A 9 10.54 9.83 -25.93
C ARG A 9 11.07 10.93 -25.01
N HIS A 10 10.21 11.90 -24.72
CA HIS A 10 10.45 12.91 -23.71
C HIS A 10 10.61 12.18 -22.37
N GLY A 11 11.71 12.42 -21.66
CA GLY A 11 11.92 11.83 -20.34
C GLY A 11 10.86 12.29 -19.33
N GLY A 12 10.81 11.64 -18.17
CA GLY A 12 9.97 12.06 -17.04
C GLY A 12 8.75 11.19 -16.77
N TYR A 13 8.03 11.56 -15.71
CA TYR A 13 6.95 10.74 -15.15
C TYR A 13 5.77 10.56 -16.10
N LEU A 14 5.41 11.59 -16.90
CA LEU A 14 4.28 11.48 -17.82
C LEU A 14 4.55 10.45 -18.91
N ALA A 15 5.72 10.49 -19.55
CA ALA A 15 6.09 9.50 -20.57
C ALA A 15 6.22 8.08 -19.99
N ALA A 16 6.75 7.95 -18.78
CA ALA A 16 6.80 6.68 -18.07
C ALA A 16 5.38 6.13 -17.82
N ALA A 17 4.49 6.95 -17.25
CA ALA A 17 3.11 6.57 -16.95
C ALA A 17 2.32 6.23 -18.22
N SER A 18 2.41 7.07 -19.24
CA SER A 18 1.78 6.82 -20.54
C SER A 18 2.24 5.51 -21.16
N TRP A 19 3.50 5.10 -20.99
CA TRP A 19 3.96 3.81 -21.50
C TRP A 19 3.47 2.63 -20.66
N LEU A 20 3.54 2.71 -19.33
CA LEU A 20 3.05 1.65 -18.44
C LEU A 20 1.55 1.38 -18.65
N ALA A 21 0.77 2.40 -18.98
CA ALA A 21 -0.67 2.31 -19.22
C ALA A 21 -1.06 1.81 -20.64
N ARG A 22 -0.11 1.51 -21.54
CA ARG A 22 -0.41 1.06 -22.92
C ARG A 22 -0.87 -0.40 -23.01
N GLY A 23 -0.56 -1.24 -22.03
CA GLY A 23 -0.90 -2.66 -22.05
C GLY A 23 -2.40 -2.88 -21.83
N ILE A 24 -3.05 -3.58 -22.76
CA ILE A 24 -4.49 -3.87 -22.75
C ILE A 24 -4.91 -4.61 -21.46
N ASP A 25 -4.05 -5.51 -20.95
CA ASP A 25 -4.34 -6.37 -19.80
C ASP A 25 -3.69 -5.87 -18.49
N ASN A 26 -3.26 -4.61 -18.43
CA ASN A 26 -2.51 -4.03 -17.30
C ASN A 26 -1.18 -4.76 -16.95
N GLU A 27 -0.71 -5.68 -17.80
CA GLU A 27 0.54 -6.43 -17.58
C GLU A 27 1.78 -5.52 -17.50
N THR A 28 1.71 -4.35 -18.14
CA THR A 28 2.76 -3.33 -18.12
C THR A 28 2.64 -2.35 -16.96
N LEU A 29 1.55 -2.38 -16.17
CA LEU A 29 1.41 -1.58 -14.95
C LEU A 29 2.26 -2.21 -13.83
N ILE A 30 3.57 -1.97 -13.90
CA ILE A 30 4.58 -2.53 -13.00
C ILE A 30 5.01 -1.47 -11.99
N PHE A 31 4.88 -1.80 -10.71
CA PHE A 31 5.23 -0.92 -9.60
C PHE A 31 5.98 -1.68 -8.51
N ARG A 32 6.63 -0.94 -7.62
CA ARG A 32 7.20 -1.52 -6.40
C ARG A 32 6.09 -1.73 -5.37
N LYS A 33 6.10 -2.87 -4.67
CA LYS A 33 5.23 -3.12 -3.51
C LYS A 33 5.83 -2.65 -2.18
N PHE A 34 7.12 -2.36 -2.16
CA PHE A 34 7.87 -1.85 -1.01
C PHE A 34 7.83 -2.76 0.22
N ASP A 35 7.99 -4.08 0.03
CA ASP A 35 7.83 -5.10 1.09
C ASP A 35 8.50 -4.73 2.41
N THR A 36 9.80 -4.42 2.38
CA THR A 36 10.58 -4.11 3.58
C THR A 36 10.08 -2.84 4.27
N LEU A 37 9.70 -1.82 3.50
CA LEU A 37 9.24 -0.55 4.06
C LEU A 37 7.83 -0.70 4.65
N SER A 38 6.94 -1.42 3.97
CA SER A 38 5.60 -1.72 4.47
C SER A 38 5.64 -2.57 5.75
N ALA A 39 6.51 -3.59 5.80
CA ALA A 39 6.72 -4.38 7.00
C ALA A 39 7.27 -3.53 8.16
N ALA A 40 8.28 -2.68 7.89
CA ALA A 40 8.79 -1.76 8.89
C ALA A 40 7.71 -0.79 9.42
N ASN A 41 6.87 -0.26 8.53
CA ASN A 41 5.76 0.61 8.92
C ASN A 41 4.75 -0.11 9.83
N LEU A 42 4.36 -1.34 9.49
CA LEU A 42 3.50 -2.17 10.33
C LEU A 42 4.11 -2.43 11.72
N LEU A 43 5.43 -2.66 11.80
CA LEU A 43 6.13 -2.82 13.07
C LEU A 43 6.16 -1.54 13.90
N TYR A 44 6.32 -0.37 13.27
CA TYR A 44 6.21 0.91 13.96
C TYR A 44 4.80 1.12 14.53
N MET A 45 3.76 0.90 13.73
CA MET A 45 2.37 1.02 14.17
C MET A 45 2.05 0.05 15.32
N GLN A 46 2.52 -1.20 15.24
CA GLN A 46 2.38 -2.18 16.32
C GLN A 46 3.08 -1.69 17.61
N SER A 47 4.26 -1.10 17.49
CA SER A 47 5.01 -0.58 18.63
C SER A 47 4.31 0.61 19.29
N GLU A 48 3.69 1.49 18.51
CA GLU A 48 2.86 2.59 19.02
C GLU A 48 1.63 2.07 19.78
N ILE A 49 0.97 1.05 19.26
CA ILE A 49 -0.17 0.41 19.93
C ILE A 49 0.26 -0.22 21.26
N LEU A 50 1.39 -0.94 21.29
CA LEU A 50 1.92 -1.55 22.52
C LEU A 50 2.27 -0.50 23.59
N GLU A 51 2.79 0.66 23.20
CA GLU A 51 3.05 1.75 24.13
C GLU A 51 1.75 2.33 24.70
N LEU A 52 0.70 2.49 23.88
CA LEU A 52 -0.62 2.92 24.36
C LEU A 52 -1.26 1.88 25.31
N GLU A 53 -1.14 0.59 24.98
CA GLU A 53 -1.60 -0.52 25.82
C GLU A 53 -0.92 -0.49 27.19
N LYS A 54 0.42 -0.38 27.20
CA LYS A 54 1.21 -0.27 28.43
C LYS A 54 0.79 0.93 29.29
N ARG A 55 0.51 2.09 28.68
CA ARG A 55 0.05 3.27 29.42
C ARG A 55 -1.33 3.07 30.02
N LEU A 56 -2.26 2.45 29.29
CA LEU A 56 -3.57 2.09 29.82
C LEU A 56 -3.48 1.07 30.97
N GLU A 57 -2.64 0.05 30.83
CA GLU A 57 -2.36 -0.93 31.88
C GLU A 57 -1.82 -0.24 33.14
N HIS A 58 -0.91 0.71 32.99
CA HIS A 58 -0.37 1.48 34.11
C HIS A 58 -1.46 2.25 34.87
N ILE A 59 -2.34 2.97 34.15
CA ILE A 59 -3.46 3.68 34.79
C ILE A 59 -4.41 2.70 35.47
N GLN A 60 -4.67 1.53 34.86
CA GLN A 60 -5.51 0.50 35.45
C GLN A 60 -4.93 -0.08 36.75
N LEU A 61 -3.63 -0.35 36.79
CA LEU A 61 -2.93 -0.80 38.00
C LEU A 61 -3.01 0.25 39.12
N ASN A 62 -2.79 1.53 38.78
CA ASN A 62 -2.89 2.64 39.75
C ASN A 62 -4.32 2.77 40.30
N THR A 63 -5.35 2.68 39.44
CA THR A 63 -6.76 2.71 39.88
C THR A 63 -7.10 1.52 40.78
N ALA A 64 -6.56 0.32 40.49
CA ALA A 64 -6.80 -0.87 41.31
C ALA A 64 -6.21 -0.75 42.73
N GLN A 65 -5.08 -0.05 42.86
CA GLN A 65 -4.39 0.20 44.14
C GLN A 65 -4.95 1.40 44.92
N SER A 66 -5.74 2.27 44.27
CA SER A 66 -6.34 3.43 44.93
C SER A 66 -7.49 3.03 45.86
N ASP A 67 -7.69 3.77 46.95
CA ASP A 67 -8.88 3.67 47.80
C ASP A 67 -10.04 4.55 47.29
N ASP A 68 -9.82 5.31 46.21
CA ASP A 68 -10.82 6.18 45.61
C ASP A 68 -11.88 5.38 44.85
N MET A 69 -13.09 5.36 45.41
CA MET A 69 -14.25 4.66 44.84
C MET A 69 -14.75 5.31 43.54
N ASP A 70 -14.59 6.63 43.38
CA ASP A 70 -15.01 7.34 42.17
C ASP A 70 -14.10 6.97 40.98
N LEU A 71 -12.80 6.79 41.24
CA LEU A 71 -11.85 6.31 40.23
C LEU A 71 -12.14 4.86 39.82
N LYS A 72 -12.47 4.00 40.79
CA LYS A 72 -12.83 2.60 40.52
C LYS A 72 -14.10 2.51 39.70
N ASP A 73 -15.14 3.26 40.06
CA ASP A 73 -16.39 3.28 39.29
C ASP A 73 -16.15 3.79 37.86
N ALA A 74 -15.37 4.86 37.68
CA ALA A 74 -15.01 5.34 36.34
C ALA A 74 -14.17 4.35 35.52
N ALA A 75 -13.40 3.46 36.15
CA ALA A 75 -12.66 2.43 35.44
C ALA A 75 -13.55 1.25 35.00
N SER A 76 -14.65 0.97 35.71
CA SER A 76 -15.57 -0.13 35.40
C SER A 76 -16.84 0.28 34.67
N THR A 77 -17.22 1.55 34.72
CA THR A 77 -18.51 2.08 34.23
C THR A 77 -18.27 3.13 33.15
N TRP A 78 -18.65 2.82 31.92
CA TRP A 78 -18.38 3.67 30.75
C TRP A 78 -19.09 5.03 30.84
N GLU A 79 -20.35 5.04 31.29
CA GLU A 79 -21.14 6.25 31.48
C GLU A 79 -20.45 7.19 32.48
N THR A 80 -20.02 6.66 33.62
CA THR A 80 -19.25 7.38 34.64
C THR A 80 -17.95 7.94 34.06
N LEU A 81 -17.19 7.15 33.30
CA LEU A 81 -15.97 7.60 32.65
C LEU A 81 -16.21 8.77 31.70
N VAL A 82 -17.24 8.68 30.86
CA VAL A 82 -17.60 9.73 29.89
C VAL A 82 -17.96 11.01 30.61
N GLU A 83 -18.81 10.93 31.64
CA GLU A 83 -19.23 12.08 32.44
C GLU A 83 -18.03 12.75 33.12
N GLN A 84 -17.20 11.96 33.81
CA GLN A 84 -16.03 12.47 34.52
C GLN A 84 -14.98 13.07 33.59
N SER A 85 -14.76 12.48 32.40
CA SER A 85 -13.83 13.00 31.39
C SER A 85 -14.25 14.37 30.83
N ARG A 86 -15.55 14.71 30.88
CA ARG A 86 -16.08 15.98 30.36
C ARG A 86 -16.19 17.07 31.41
N ALA A 87 -16.10 16.72 32.69
CA ALA A 87 -16.26 17.69 33.77
C ALA A 87 -15.10 18.69 33.84
N GLU A 88 -15.40 19.96 34.08
CA GLU A 88 -14.42 21.04 34.32
C GLU A 88 -13.88 21.04 35.77
N ALA A 89 -13.88 19.89 36.44
CA ALA A 89 -13.51 19.79 37.85
C ALA A 89 -11.97 19.90 38.07
N PRO A 90 -11.51 20.48 39.20
CA PRO A 90 -10.10 20.64 39.50
C PRO A 90 -9.48 19.30 39.94
N SER A 91 -8.35 18.95 39.32
CA SER A 91 -7.38 17.87 39.62
C SER A 91 -7.86 16.43 39.86
N SER A 92 -8.97 16.15 40.55
CA SER A 92 -9.40 14.78 40.89
C SER A 92 -9.97 13.97 39.73
N ARG A 93 -10.27 14.61 38.59
CA ARG A 93 -10.83 13.96 37.38
C ARG A 93 -9.87 13.93 36.20
N GLN A 94 -8.59 14.22 36.43
CA GLN A 94 -7.58 14.22 35.38
C GLN A 94 -7.33 12.80 34.83
N ASP A 95 -7.40 11.78 35.69
CA ASP A 95 -7.23 10.37 35.30
C ASP A 95 -8.31 9.91 34.32
N ALA A 96 -9.57 10.30 34.55
CA ALA A 96 -10.68 9.98 33.65
C ALA A 96 -10.49 10.61 32.26
N LYS A 97 -9.95 11.83 32.20
CA LYS A 97 -9.59 12.52 30.95
C LYS A 97 -8.46 11.80 30.23
N GLU A 98 -7.35 11.55 30.92
CA GLU A 98 -6.20 10.85 30.35
C GLU A 98 -6.58 9.44 29.84
N ARG A 99 -7.34 8.68 30.64
CA ARG A 99 -7.84 7.35 30.24
C ARG A 99 -8.69 7.44 28.98
N MET A 100 -9.62 8.39 28.92
CA MET A 100 -10.47 8.57 27.73
C MET A 100 -9.66 8.95 26.49
N ASP A 101 -8.67 9.82 26.63
CA ASP A 101 -7.82 10.24 25.51
C ASP A 101 -6.92 9.10 25.01
N LEU A 102 -6.37 8.28 25.91
CA LEU A 102 -5.63 7.07 25.53
C LEU A 102 -6.53 6.04 24.84
N ILE A 103 -7.77 5.83 25.32
CA ILE A 103 -8.73 4.93 24.68
C ILE A 103 -9.05 5.39 23.25
N ARG A 104 -9.26 6.70 23.06
CA ARG A 104 -9.52 7.26 21.71
C ARG A 104 -8.32 7.06 20.78
N GLN A 105 -7.12 7.42 21.24
CA GLN A 105 -5.89 7.23 20.47
C GLN A 105 -5.67 5.75 20.13
N LEU A 106 -5.87 4.84 21.08
CA LEU A 106 -5.73 3.40 20.85
C LEU A 106 -6.72 2.91 19.79
N ARG A 107 -7.99 3.31 19.86
CA ARG A 107 -9.02 2.92 18.88
C ARG A 107 -8.68 3.42 17.48
N GLU A 108 -8.20 4.67 17.36
CA GLU A 108 -7.77 5.24 16.09
C GLU A 108 -6.58 4.48 15.50
N ARG A 109 -5.53 4.25 16.30
CA ARG A 109 -4.32 3.54 15.85
C ARG A 109 -4.59 2.08 15.51
N LEU A 110 -5.43 1.38 16.28
CA LEU A 110 -5.84 0.02 15.96
C LEU A 110 -6.59 -0.06 14.62
N ARG A 111 -7.51 0.89 14.36
CA ARG A 111 -8.21 0.94 13.08
C ARG A 111 -7.23 1.14 11.93
N GLU A 112 -6.35 2.14 12.01
CA GLU A 112 -5.36 2.42 10.97
C GLU A 112 -4.43 1.22 10.74
N TYR A 113 -3.99 0.55 11.82
CA TYR A 113 -3.17 -0.65 11.73
C TYR A 113 -3.89 -1.81 11.05
N HIS A 114 -5.15 -2.08 11.40
CA HIS A 114 -5.94 -3.14 10.78
C HIS A 114 -6.25 -2.85 9.30
N GLU A 115 -6.55 -1.60 8.95
CA GLU A 115 -6.70 -1.16 7.56
C GLU A 115 -5.40 -1.38 6.77
N MET A 116 -4.25 -1.00 7.35
CA MET A 116 -2.94 -1.20 6.72
C MET A 116 -2.61 -2.70 6.55
N LEU A 117 -2.94 -3.55 7.51
CA LEU A 117 -2.78 -5.00 7.38
C LEU A 117 -3.60 -5.57 6.23
N LEU A 118 -4.86 -5.13 6.10
CA LEU A 118 -5.72 -5.58 5.01
C LEU A 118 -5.19 -5.13 3.65
N LEU A 119 -4.77 -3.86 3.53
CA LEU A 119 -4.15 -3.33 2.32
C LEU A 119 -2.87 -4.09 1.97
N GLN A 120 -2.00 -4.36 2.95
CA GLN A 120 -0.76 -5.11 2.71
C GLN A 120 -1.04 -6.56 2.30
N SER A 121 -2.07 -7.20 2.84
CA SER A 121 -2.54 -8.52 2.41
C SER A 121 -3.00 -8.51 0.95
N GLN A 122 -3.76 -7.49 0.54
CA GLN A 122 -4.18 -7.33 -0.85
C GLN A 122 -2.99 -7.10 -1.79
N ILE A 123 -2.02 -6.26 -1.39
CA ILE A 123 -0.79 -6.02 -2.15
C ILE A 123 0.03 -7.32 -2.29
N ALA A 124 0.11 -8.12 -1.23
CA ALA A 124 0.83 -9.40 -1.25
C ALA A 124 0.21 -10.44 -2.20
N GLN A 125 -1.08 -10.31 -2.53
CA GLN A 125 -1.79 -11.17 -3.48
C GLN A 125 -1.59 -10.72 -4.94
N LEU A 126 -1.05 -9.53 -5.18
CA LEU A 126 -0.75 -9.06 -6.54
C LEU A 126 0.32 -9.96 -7.18
N LYS A 127 0.16 -10.21 -8.48
CA LYS A 127 1.08 -11.08 -9.22
C LYS A 127 2.40 -10.36 -9.46
N HIS A 128 3.48 -11.14 -9.48
CA HIS A 128 4.75 -10.68 -10.01
C HIS A 128 4.62 -10.46 -11.54
N PRO A 129 5.25 -9.42 -12.11
CA PRO A 129 5.21 -9.18 -13.56
C PRO A 129 5.84 -10.33 -14.35
N GLU A 130 5.25 -10.66 -15.50
CA GLU A 130 5.83 -11.67 -16.39
C GLU A 130 7.15 -11.17 -17.01
N ASN A 131 8.04 -12.10 -17.35
CA ASN A 131 9.38 -11.78 -17.86
C ASN A 131 9.37 -10.90 -19.11
N ARG A 132 8.42 -11.14 -20.04
CA ARG A 132 8.33 -10.39 -21.31
C ARG A 132 7.89 -8.93 -21.09
N PRO A 133 6.76 -8.62 -20.43
CA PRO A 133 6.39 -7.25 -20.07
C PRO A 133 7.47 -6.53 -19.26
N LEU A 134 8.09 -7.20 -18.29
CA LEU A 134 9.16 -6.63 -17.48
C LEU A 134 10.41 -6.28 -18.32
N ALA A 135 10.80 -7.13 -19.27
CA ALA A 135 11.91 -6.86 -20.17
C ALA A 135 11.61 -5.66 -21.09
N ALA A 136 10.39 -5.57 -21.61
CA ALA A 136 9.96 -4.42 -22.41
C ALA A 136 9.97 -3.12 -21.59
N ALA A 137 9.51 -3.18 -20.33
CA ALA A 137 9.53 -2.05 -19.41
C ALA A 137 10.97 -1.59 -19.14
N ARG A 138 11.89 -2.51 -18.80
CA ARG A 138 13.30 -2.18 -18.60
C ARG A 138 13.91 -1.54 -19.85
N HIS A 139 13.66 -2.11 -21.03
CA HIS A 139 14.16 -1.55 -22.28
C HIS A 139 13.66 -0.11 -22.49
N PHE A 140 12.36 0.11 -22.34
CA PHE A 140 11.77 1.43 -22.51
C PHE A 140 12.22 2.40 -21.41
N PHE A 141 12.44 1.97 -20.17
CA PHE A 141 12.82 2.85 -19.06
C PHE A 141 14.31 3.17 -19.03
N GLU A 142 15.18 2.33 -19.62
CA GLU A 142 16.63 2.45 -19.49
C GLU A 142 17.34 2.91 -20.78
N LYS A 143 16.78 2.68 -21.98
CA LYS A 143 17.49 2.91 -23.25
C LYS A 143 16.84 3.97 -24.16
N PRO A 144 17.62 4.83 -24.84
CA PRO A 144 19.09 4.96 -24.76
C PRO A 144 19.60 5.63 -23.47
N TYR A 145 18.73 6.34 -22.76
CA TYR A 145 18.97 6.94 -21.44
C TYR A 145 17.76 6.68 -20.53
N HIS A 146 17.93 6.79 -19.21
CA HIS A 146 16.85 6.55 -18.26
C HIS A 146 15.70 7.56 -18.41
N ILE A 147 14.44 7.08 -18.40
CA ILE A 147 13.25 7.97 -18.40
C ILE A 147 13.08 8.67 -17.06
N LEU A 148 13.37 7.96 -15.96
CA LEU A 148 13.29 8.50 -14.61
C LEU A 148 14.70 8.78 -14.05
N GLY A 149 14.82 9.87 -13.30
CA GLY A 149 16.07 10.27 -12.64
C GLY A 149 16.21 9.72 -11.21
N GLY A 150 17.31 10.10 -10.55
CA GLY A 150 17.53 9.82 -9.12
C GLY A 150 17.50 8.34 -8.74
N LYS A 151 16.93 8.02 -7.57
CA LYS A 151 16.74 6.63 -7.11
C LYS A 151 15.69 5.86 -7.93
N ALA A 152 14.76 6.56 -8.58
CA ALA A 152 13.72 5.93 -9.39
C ALA A 152 14.31 5.27 -10.64
N LYS A 153 15.45 5.72 -11.17
CA LYS A 153 16.06 5.13 -12.38
C LYS A 153 16.32 3.61 -12.30
N SER A 154 16.44 3.07 -11.09
CA SER A 154 16.77 1.66 -10.84
C SER A 154 15.63 0.85 -10.23
N PHE A 155 14.41 1.38 -10.14
CA PHE A 155 13.32 0.70 -9.43
C PHE A 155 12.96 -0.66 -10.04
N LEU A 156 13.11 -0.82 -11.36
CA LEU A 156 12.83 -2.08 -12.09
C LEU A 156 13.91 -3.17 -11.92
N LYS A 157 15.01 -2.88 -11.21
CA LYS A 157 16.11 -3.84 -11.04
C LYS A 157 15.81 -4.92 -9.99
N ASP A 158 15.17 -4.54 -8.90
CA ASP A 158 14.79 -5.46 -7.83
C ASP A 158 13.49 -6.17 -8.21
N SER A 159 13.57 -7.35 -8.81
CA SER A 159 12.39 -8.10 -9.25
C SER A 159 11.53 -8.61 -8.09
N SER A 160 12.14 -8.94 -6.94
CA SER A 160 11.40 -9.45 -5.78
C SER A 160 10.38 -8.45 -5.24
N ASP A 161 10.64 -7.15 -5.40
CA ASP A 161 9.80 -6.08 -4.90
C ASP A 161 8.84 -5.52 -5.97
N LEU A 162 8.65 -6.20 -7.10
CA LEU A 162 7.74 -5.75 -8.17
C LEU A 162 6.41 -6.50 -8.17
N VAL A 163 5.35 -5.76 -8.49
CA VAL A 163 4.00 -6.27 -8.73
C VAL A 163 3.45 -5.73 -10.04
N THR A 164 2.53 -6.47 -10.64
CA THR A 164 1.68 -6.01 -11.75
C THR A 164 0.24 -5.85 -11.29
N LEU A 165 -0.44 -4.82 -11.79
CA LEU A 165 -1.88 -4.59 -11.54
C LEU A 165 -2.78 -5.38 -12.52
N ARG A 166 -2.26 -6.45 -13.11
CA ARG A 166 -3.03 -7.36 -13.96
C ARG A 166 -4.24 -7.90 -13.21
N ASN A 167 -5.41 -7.85 -13.84
CA ASN A 167 -6.62 -8.47 -13.32
C ASN A 167 -6.43 -9.99 -13.23
N PRO A 168 -6.60 -10.61 -12.04
CA PRO A 168 -6.47 -12.06 -11.88
C PRO A 168 -7.42 -12.87 -12.78
N ASN A 169 -8.58 -12.30 -13.13
CA ASN A 169 -9.65 -12.96 -13.88
C ASN A 169 -9.48 -12.88 -15.42
N ASP A 170 -8.52 -12.12 -15.95
CA ASP A 170 -8.58 -11.72 -17.36
C ASP A 170 -8.07 -12.74 -18.38
N MET A 171 -7.51 -13.90 -18.01
CA MET A 171 -6.94 -14.79 -19.04
C MET A 171 -7.13 -16.28 -18.77
N ASP A 172 -8.26 -16.80 -19.28
CA ASP A 172 -8.42 -18.20 -19.62
C ASP A 172 -7.27 -18.67 -20.52
N TYR A 173 -6.87 -19.94 -20.35
CA TYR A 173 -5.75 -20.55 -21.07
C TYR A 173 -5.87 -20.40 -22.60
N LEU A 174 -7.10 -20.34 -23.12
CA LEU A 174 -7.40 -20.12 -24.54
C LEU A 174 -6.98 -18.71 -25.02
N SER A 175 -7.23 -17.68 -24.23
CA SER A 175 -6.84 -16.30 -24.56
C SER A 175 -5.32 -16.16 -24.58
N ARG A 176 -4.61 -16.81 -23.66
CA ARG A 176 -3.13 -16.88 -23.67
C ARG A 176 -2.59 -17.60 -24.91
N PHE A 177 -3.26 -18.67 -25.35
CA PHE A 177 -2.89 -19.40 -26.55
C PHE A 177 -3.08 -18.55 -27.82
N LEU A 178 -4.25 -17.92 -27.98
CA LEU A 178 -4.55 -17.07 -29.13
C LEU A 178 -3.63 -15.85 -29.22
N GLN A 179 -3.35 -15.18 -28.10
CA GLN A 179 -2.44 -14.04 -28.04
C GLN A 179 -1.00 -14.44 -28.44
N ARG A 180 -0.58 -15.66 -28.10
CA ARG A 180 0.75 -16.17 -28.44
C ARG A 180 0.90 -16.50 -29.94
N HIS A 181 -0.18 -16.95 -30.59
CA HIS A 181 -0.17 -17.36 -32.01
C HIS A 181 -0.54 -16.24 -33.00
N TRP A 182 -1.44 -15.33 -32.63
CA TRP A 182 -1.88 -14.26 -33.53
C TRP A 182 -0.81 -13.20 -33.79
N VAL A 183 0.00 -12.87 -32.78
CA VAL A 183 1.06 -11.85 -32.91
C VAL A 183 2.21 -12.34 -33.83
N THR A 184 2.40 -13.65 -33.95
CA THR A 184 3.40 -14.25 -34.85
C THR A 184 3.00 -14.24 -36.32
N GLU A 185 1.70 -14.32 -36.65
CA GLU A 185 1.24 -14.28 -38.05
C GLU A 185 1.28 -12.86 -38.64
N ALA A 186 0.96 -11.84 -37.85
CA ALA A 186 0.98 -10.44 -38.29
C ALA A 186 2.39 -9.92 -38.70
N SER A 187 3.46 -10.62 -38.31
CA SER A 187 4.84 -10.27 -38.70
C SER A 187 5.32 -10.99 -39.97
N SER A 188 4.48 -11.84 -40.59
CA SER A 188 4.85 -12.65 -41.76
C SER A 188 4.20 -12.23 -43.08
N ILE A 189 3.34 -11.20 -43.08
CA ILE A 189 2.73 -10.69 -44.32
C ILE A 189 3.68 -9.65 -44.93
N THR A 190 4.62 -10.14 -45.73
CA THR A 190 5.31 -9.31 -46.73
C THR A 190 4.34 -8.97 -47.86
N PRO A 191 4.25 -7.72 -48.32
CA PRO A 191 3.42 -7.39 -49.46
C PRO A 191 4.14 -7.86 -50.73
N PHE A 192 3.60 -8.87 -51.40
CA PHE A 192 3.98 -9.21 -52.76
C PHE A 192 3.49 -8.09 -53.70
N ALA A 193 4.40 -7.66 -54.57
CA ALA A 193 4.23 -6.62 -55.57
C ALA A 193 3.11 -6.92 -56.57
N LEU A 194 2.42 -5.86 -57.00
CA LEU A 194 2.10 -5.55 -58.41
C LEU A 194 2.06 -4.03 -58.58
#